data_AF-A0A4Q3T336-F1
#
_entry.id   AF-A0A4Q3T336-F1
#
_cell.length_a   1.000
_cell.length_b   1.000
_cell.length_c   1.000
_cell.angle_alpha   90.00
_cell.angle_beta   90.00
_cell.angle_gamma   90.00
#
_symmetry.space_group_name_H-M   'P 1'
#
loop_
_entity.id
_entity.type
_entity.pdbx_description
1 polymer ?
#
loop_
_entity_poly.entity_id
_entity_poly.type
_entity_poly.pdbx_seq_one_letter_code
_entity_poly.pdbx_strand_id
1 'polypeptide(L)'
;MFRFLLLLFSLIPIFSSAQSFKAKLKDLAFMSGTWTQAHQWGDMEEFWGEPMGDNMICSYRCVKNGKTIFYEFIVIEQDSLIPVMKLRHFSRGNISWEEKDKPLNYPLVALSKNEAVFEAPDKSLRMIYRRLSETKMDIVLEEKDKDGKMTTEIFNYSKKS
;
A
#
# COMPACT_ATOMS: atom_id res chain seq x y z
N MET A 1 22.91 -70.29 8.26
CA MET A 1 22.61 -69.28 7.23
C MET A 1 21.79 -68.17 7.86
N PHE A 2 22.41 -67.03 8.19
CA PHE A 2 21.74 -65.89 8.84
C PHE A 2 20.97 -65.07 7.79
N ARG A 3 19.65 -64.93 7.98
CA ARG A 3 18.79 -64.06 7.16
C ARG A 3 18.87 -62.63 7.70
N PHE A 4 19.41 -61.70 6.92
CA PHE A 4 19.35 -60.27 7.20
C PHE A 4 18.01 -59.71 6.70
N LEU A 5 17.19 -59.19 7.61
CA LEU A 5 15.95 -58.45 7.29
C LEU A 5 16.31 -56.96 7.18
N LEU A 6 16.33 -56.42 5.96
CA LEU A 6 16.52 -54.99 5.72
C LEU A 6 15.18 -54.25 5.93
N LEU A 7 15.09 -53.49 7.02
CA LEU A 7 14.04 -52.49 7.23
C LEU A 7 14.39 -51.22 6.43
N LEU A 8 13.68 -51.00 5.33
CA LEU A 8 13.72 -49.74 4.57
C LEU A 8 12.90 -48.67 5.31
N PHE A 9 13.59 -47.75 5.98
CA PHE A 9 12.99 -46.48 6.43
C PHE A 9 12.80 -45.57 5.22
N SER A 10 11.56 -45.43 4.75
CA SER A 10 11.19 -44.41 3.77
C SER A 10 11.15 -43.04 4.45
N LEU A 11 12.14 -42.18 4.18
CA LEU A 11 12.03 -40.74 4.47
C LEU A 11 10.90 -40.17 3.61
N ILE A 12 9.83 -39.70 4.25
CA ILE A 12 8.80 -38.88 3.60
C ILE A 12 9.31 -37.44 3.61
N PRO A 13 9.67 -36.83 2.47
CA PRO A 13 9.95 -35.40 2.44
C PRO A 13 8.68 -34.61 2.80
N ILE A 14 8.75 -33.88 3.92
CA ILE A 14 7.73 -32.90 4.30
C ILE A 14 7.92 -31.70 3.37
N PHE A 15 7.10 -31.61 2.33
CA PHE A 15 7.01 -30.40 1.52
C PHE A 15 6.28 -29.34 2.35
N SER A 16 7.02 -28.38 2.90
CA SER A 16 6.43 -27.15 3.43
C SER A 16 5.93 -26.32 2.26
N SER A 17 4.61 -26.30 2.01
CA SER A 17 4.04 -25.36 1.06
C SER A 17 4.14 -23.96 1.66
N ALA A 18 5.01 -23.10 1.12
CA ALA A 18 4.94 -21.68 1.41
C ALA A 18 3.55 -21.18 1.00
N GLN A 19 2.72 -20.83 1.98
CA GLN A 19 1.39 -20.29 1.70
C GLN A 19 1.58 -18.93 1.02
N SER A 20 1.17 -18.84 -0.26
CA SER A 20 1.19 -17.57 -0.98
C SER A 20 0.21 -16.59 -0.32
N PHE A 21 0.68 -15.38 -0.01
CA PHE A 21 -0.17 -14.30 0.47
C PHE A 21 -1.21 -13.97 -0.62
N LYS A 22 -2.49 -13.94 -0.23
CA LYS A 22 -3.62 -13.63 -1.09
C LYS A 22 -4.50 -12.62 -0.39
N ALA A 23 -5.00 -11.65 -1.14
CA ALA A 23 -5.88 -10.61 -0.63
C ALA A 23 -6.90 -10.22 -1.69
N LYS A 24 -8.09 -9.79 -1.27
CA LYS A 24 -9.10 -9.25 -2.17
C LYS A 24 -9.20 -7.75 -1.99
N LEU A 25 -9.37 -7.03 -3.09
CA LEU A 25 -9.52 -5.58 -3.11
C LEU A 25 -10.65 -5.10 -2.18
N LYS A 26 -11.77 -5.85 -2.12
CA LYS A 26 -12.90 -5.54 -1.22
C LYS A 26 -12.50 -5.45 0.26
N ASP A 27 -11.41 -6.12 0.66
CA ASP A 27 -10.93 -6.13 2.04
C ASP A 27 -10.22 -4.80 2.39
N LEU A 28 -9.98 -3.93 1.41
CA LEU A 28 -9.45 -2.57 1.58
C LEU A 28 -10.55 -1.50 1.76
N ALA A 29 -11.83 -1.89 1.78
CA ALA A 29 -12.96 -0.95 1.95
C ALA A 29 -12.89 -0.12 3.25
N PHE A 30 -12.09 -0.55 4.24
CA PHE A 30 -11.87 0.25 5.44
C PHE A 30 -11.11 1.56 5.19
N MET A 31 -10.42 1.70 4.04
CA MET A 31 -9.68 2.91 3.66
C MET A 31 -10.61 4.02 3.12
N SER A 32 -11.80 3.64 2.63
CA SER A 32 -12.75 4.54 1.99
C SER A 32 -13.13 5.76 2.84
N GLY A 33 -13.22 6.91 2.18
CA GLY A 33 -13.56 8.19 2.78
C GLY A 33 -12.72 9.34 2.24
N THR A 34 -13.08 10.56 2.62
CA THR A 34 -12.23 11.73 2.43
C THR A 34 -11.49 12.00 3.74
N TRP A 35 -10.18 12.15 3.64
CA TRP A 35 -9.25 12.29 4.76
C TRP A 35 -8.52 13.61 4.63
N THR A 36 -8.36 14.32 5.74
CA THR A 36 -7.64 15.60 5.76
C THR A 36 -6.66 15.69 6.92
N GLN A 37 -5.56 16.40 6.72
CA GLN A 37 -4.58 16.73 7.75
C GLN A 37 -3.93 18.09 7.43
N ALA A 38 -3.66 18.89 8.47
CA ALA A 38 -2.69 19.98 8.38
C ALA A 38 -1.27 19.45 8.66
N HIS A 39 -0.32 19.70 7.76
CA HIS A 39 1.05 19.22 7.86
C HIS A 39 2.07 20.33 7.56
N GLN A 40 3.33 20.16 7.98
CA GLN A 40 4.42 21.09 7.65
C GLN A 40 4.61 21.30 6.13
N TRP A 41 4.27 20.28 5.32
CA TRP A 41 4.31 20.37 3.86
C TRP A 41 3.13 21.14 3.27
N GLY A 42 2.00 21.21 3.97
CA GLY A 42 0.76 21.82 3.54
C GLY A 42 -0.48 21.14 4.12
N ASP A 43 -1.64 21.71 3.85
CA ASP A 43 -2.93 21.08 4.07
C ASP A 43 -3.14 19.98 3.04
N MET A 44 -3.35 18.76 3.52
CA MET A 44 -3.48 17.55 2.73
C MET A 44 -4.94 17.10 2.70
N GLU A 45 -5.41 16.66 1.54
CA GLU A 45 -6.68 15.97 1.38
C GLU A 45 -6.48 14.74 0.51
N GLU A 46 -6.95 13.60 0.99
CA GLU A 46 -6.88 12.32 0.31
C GLU A 46 -8.27 11.69 0.29
N PHE A 47 -8.80 11.48 -0.91
CA PHE A 47 -10.07 10.78 -1.10
C PHE A 47 -9.81 9.37 -1.56
N TRP A 48 -10.37 8.39 -0.86
CA TRP A 48 -10.45 6.99 -1.24
C TRP A 48 -11.90 6.62 -1.54
N GLY A 49 -12.19 6.18 -2.77
CA GLY A 49 -13.48 5.64 -3.16
C GLY A 49 -13.73 4.24 -2.59
N GLU A 50 -14.97 3.78 -2.57
CA GLU A 50 -15.25 2.37 -2.27
C GLU A 50 -14.70 1.46 -3.38
N PRO A 51 -14.27 0.22 -3.07
CA PRO A 51 -13.94 -0.77 -4.09
C PRO A 51 -15.10 -0.96 -5.09
N MET A 52 -14.82 -0.84 -6.39
CA MET A 52 -15.79 -1.00 -7.47
C MET A 52 -15.21 -1.91 -8.55
N GLY A 53 -15.78 -3.12 -8.69
CA GLY A 53 -15.25 -4.12 -9.60
C GLY A 53 -13.86 -4.59 -9.14
N ASP A 54 -12.87 -4.40 -9.99
CA ASP A 54 -11.46 -4.74 -9.77
C ASP A 54 -10.58 -3.53 -9.43
N ASN A 55 -11.18 -2.36 -9.16
CA ASN A 55 -10.42 -1.16 -8.82
C ASN A 55 -10.98 -0.37 -7.62
N MET A 56 -10.10 0.40 -7.01
CA MET A 56 -10.39 1.43 -6.00
C MET A 56 -9.57 2.66 -6.37
N ILE A 57 -10.19 3.83 -6.40
CA ILE A 57 -9.53 5.07 -6.85
C ILE A 57 -9.19 5.96 -5.65
N CYS A 58 -8.11 6.72 -5.78
CA CYS A 58 -7.79 7.83 -4.91
C CYS A 58 -7.33 9.06 -5.67
N SER A 59 -7.71 10.21 -5.12
CA SER A 59 -7.17 11.51 -5.48
C SER A 59 -6.61 12.18 -4.24
N TYR A 60 -5.37 12.63 -4.33
CA TYR A 60 -4.69 13.36 -3.28
C TYR A 60 -4.38 14.79 -3.74
N ARG A 61 -4.37 15.74 -2.80
CA ARG A 61 -3.77 17.05 -3.00
C ARG A 61 -3.06 17.55 -1.76
N CYS A 62 -2.00 18.32 -1.97
CA CYS A 62 -1.32 19.10 -0.95
C CYS A 62 -1.37 20.59 -1.32
N VAL A 63 -1.80 21.45 -0.40
CA VAL A 63 -1.94 22.91 -0.58
C VAL A 63 -1.20 23.65 0.52
N LYS A 64 -0.39 24.64 0.17
CA LYS A 64 0.27 25.52 1.15
C LYS A 64 0.10 26.97 0.74
N ASN A 65 -0.26 27.84 1.69
CA ASN A 65 -0.48 29.27 1.46
C ASN A 65 -1.43 29.56 0.28
N GLY A 66 -2.53 28.80 0.18
CA GLY A 66 -3.53 28.94 -0.89
C GLY A 66 -3.07 28.47 -2.27
N LYS A 67 -1.90 27.82 -2.39
CA LYS A 67 -1.37 27.28 -3.63
C LYS A 67 -1.19 25.77 -3.52
N THR A 68 -1.73 25.02 -4.47
CA THR A 68 -1.38 23.60 -4.66
C THR A 68 0.13 23.45 -4.80
N ILE A 69 0.70 22.51 -4.05
CA ILE A 69 2.07 22.02 -4.18
C ILE A 69 2.10 20.90 -5.22
N PHE A 70 1.35 19.83 -5.00
CA PHE A 70 1.21 18.70 -5.92
C PHE A 70 -0.12 17.96 -5.71
N TYR A 71 -0.41 17.04 -6.61
CA TYR A 71 -1.50 16.09 -6.55
C TYR A 71 -0.96 14.67 -6.68
N GLU A 72 -1.77 13.70 -6.28
CA GLU A 72 -1.60 12.32 -6.73
C GLU A 72 -2.91 11.81 -7.31
N PHE A 73 -2.79 10.93 -8.31
CA PHE A 73 -3.88 10.07 -8.72
C PHE A 73 -3.41 8.63 -8.53
N ILE A 74 -4.18 7.89 -7.75
CA ILE A 74 -3.83 6.55 -7.32
C ILE A 74 -4.97 5.61 -7.72
N VAL A 75 -4.61 4.43 -8.21
CA VAL A 75 -5.56 3.32 -8.34
C VAL A 75 -4.99 2.12 -7.61
N ILE A 76 -5.83 1.39 -6.91
CA ILE A 76 -5.51 0.05 -6.43
C ILE A 76 -6.31 -0.91 -7.28
N GLU A 77 -5.62 -1.73 -8.07
CA GLU A 77 -6.24 -2.70 -8.96
C GLU A 77 -5.99 -4.11 -8.44
N GLN A 78 -6.99 -4.99 -8.56
CA GLN A 78 -6.85 -6.40 -8.23
C GLN A 78 -6.01 -7.11 -9.30
N ASP A 79 -4.81 -7.57 -8.94
CA ASP A 79 -4.10 -8.59 -9.72
C ASP A 79 -4.62 -10.00 -9.33
N SER A 80 -4.17 -11.03 -10.05
CA SER A 80 -4.53 -12.45 -9.89
C SER A 80 -4.50 -12.95 -8.43
N LEU A 81 -3.56 -12.46 -7.61
CA LEU A 81 -3.40 -12.89 -6.22
C LEU A 81 -3.66 -11.79 -5.19
N ILE A 82 -3.22 -10.57 -5.47
CA ILE A 82 -3.19 -9.45 -4.52
C ILE A 82 -3.53 -8.13 -5.21
N PRO A 83 -4.07 -7.14 -4.50
CA PRO A 83 -4.16 -5.77 -5.00
C PRO A 83 -2.78 -5.13 -5.18
N VAL A 84 -2.64 -4.30 -6.21
CA VAL A 84 -1.45 -3.49 -6.48
C VAL A 84 -1.84 -2.03 -6.59
N MET A 85 -1.21 -1.19 -5.76
CA MET A 85 -1.36 0.26 -5.85
C MET A 85 -0.48 0.79 -6.99
N LYS A 86 -1.06 1.64 -7.83
CA LYS A 86 -0.42 2.35 -8.93
C LYS A 86 -0.58 3.85 -8.70
N LEU A 87 0.53 4.55 -8.51
CA LEU A 87 0.55 5.95 -8.11
C LEU A 87 1.23 6.80 -9.18
N ARG A 88 0.69 8.00 -9.39
CA ARG A 88 1.33 9.08 -10.13
C ARG A 88 1.26 10.37 -9.35
N HIS A 89 2.34 11.13 -9.38
CA HIS A 89 2.38 12.49 -8.87
C HIS A 89 2.16 13.48 -10.01
N PHE A 90 1.51 14.60 -9.68
CA PHE A 90 1.28 15.67 -10.64
C PHE A 90 1.62 17.03 -10.04
N SER A 91 2.37 17.82 -10.79
CA SER A 91 2.50 19.25 -10.56
C SER A 91 1.20 19.97 -10.94
N ARG A 92 1.09 21.23 -10.48
CA ARG A 92 0.04 22.17 -10.93
C ARG A 92 -0.11 22.14 -12.46
N GLY A 93 -1.36 22.07 -12.93
CA GLY A 93 -1.65 21.99 -14.36
C GLY A 93 -1.69 20.57 -14.94
N ASN A 94 -1.77 19.55 -14.08
CA ASN A 94 -1.88 18.13 -14.49
C ASN A 94 -0.63 17.62 -15.23
N ILE A 95 0.55 17.99 -14.73
CA ILE A 95 1.84 17.59 -15.31
C ILE A 95 2.42 16.44 -14.49
N SER A 96 2.42 15.22 -15.06
CA SER A 96 2.92 14.00 -14.42
C SER A 96 4.42 14.08 -14.15
N TRP A 97 4.87 13.56 -13.00
CA TRP A 97 6.30 13.38 -12.71
C TRP A 97 6.83 12.10 -13.32
N GLU A 98 6.03 11.03 -13.28
CA GLU A 98 6.38 9.75 -13.87
C GLU A 98 6.08 9.71 -15.38
N GLU A 99 6.81 8.88 -16.11
CA GLU A 99 6.59 8.62 -17.54
C GLU A 99 5.19 8.05 -17.82
N LYS A 100 4.64 8.33 -19.00
CA LYS A 100 3.25 8.02 -19.40
C LYS A 100 2.80 6.57 -19.13
N ASP A 101 3.71 5.60 -19.25
CA ASP A 101 3.44 4.17 -19.12
C ASP A 101 4.09 3.54 -17.88
N LYS A 102 4.69 4.34 -16.99
CA LYS A 102 5.42 3.85 -15.80
C LYS A 102 4.93 4.51 -14.51
N PRO A 103 3.70 4.22 -14.03
CA PRO A 103 3.32 4.64 -12.69
C PRO A 103 4.22 3.93 -11.65
N LEU A 104 4.32 4.50 -10.45
CA LEU A 104 4.93 3.81 -9.32
C LEU A 104 4.02 2.66 -8.90
N ASN A 105 4.59 1.48 -8.61
CA ASN A 105 3.84 0.29 -8.26
C ASN A 105 4.20 -0.18 -6.85
N TYR A 106 3.19 -0.39 -6.01
CA TYR A 106 3.34 -0.88 -4.66
C TYR A 106 2.38 -2.05 -4.44
N PRO A 107 2.84 -3.31 -4.59
CA PRO A 107 2.05 -4.48 -4.24
C PRO A 107 1.66 -4.49 -2.76
N LEU A 108 0.46 -5.00 -2.46
CA LEU A 108 0.05 -5.26 -1.09
C LEU A 108 0.88 -6.43 -0.52
N VAL A 109 1.58 -6.21 0.60
CA VAL A 109 2.45 -7.21 1.23
C VAL A 109 1.93 -7.70 2.58
N ALA A 110 1.04 -6.95 3.22
CA ALA A 110 0.33 -7.40 4.42
C ALA A 110 -1.06 -6.75 4.51
N LEU A 111 -1.99 -7.48 5.12
CA LEU A 111 -3.36 -7.03 5.31
C LEU A 111 -3.91 -7.59 6.63
N SER A 112 -4.58 -6.73 7.38
CA SER A 112 -5.43 -7.10 8.52
C SER A 112 -6.77 -6.36 8.42
N LYS A 113 -7.63 -6.52 9.43
CA LYS A 113 -8.98 -5.93 9.43
C LYS A 113 -8.99 -4.42 9.18
N ASN A 114 -8.00 -3.70 9.71
CA ASN A 114 -7.93 -2.23 9.71
C ASN A 114 -6.57 -1.70 9.23
N GLU A 115 -5.73 -2.55 8.64
CA GLU A 115 -4.40 -2.16 8.21
C GLU A 115 -4.03 -2.80 6.88
N ALA A 116 -3.49 -2.00 5.97
CA ALA A 116 -2.96 -2.43 4.67
C ALA A 116 -1.54 -1.90 4.50
N VAL A 117 -0.64 -2.77 4.07
CA VAL A 117 0.78 -2.45 3.86
C VAL A 117 1.11 -2.64 2.39
N PHE A 118 1.50 -1.56 1.73
CA PHE A 118 1.99 -1.55 0.35
C PHE A 118 3.49 -1.28 0.36
N GLU A 119 4.27 -2.00 -0.45
CA GLU A 119 5.73 -1.87 -0.45
C GLU A 119 6.28 -1.87 -1.87
N ALA A 120 7.28 -1.02 -2.14
CA ALA A 120 7.96 -0.98 -3.42
C ALA A 120 8.72 -2.30 -3.66
N PRO A 121 8.79 -2.83 -4.89
CA PRO A 121 9.52 -4.06 -5.17
C PRO A 121 11.01 -4.04 -4.76
N ASP A 122 11.65 -2.87 -4.80
CA ASP A 122 13.05 -2.66 -4.37
C ASP A 122 13.18 -2.33 -2.87
N LYS A 123 12.07 -2.34 -2.14
CA LYS A 123 11.95 -2.02 -0.71
C LYS A 123 12.51 -0.64 -0.37
N SER A 124 12.47 0.29 -1.32
CA SER A 124 12.84 1.69 -1.09
C SER A 124 11.80 2.42 -0.27
N LEU A 125 10.52 2.02 -0.39
CA LEU A 125 9.39 2.70 0.21
C LEU A 125 8.32 1.70 0.66
N ARG A 126 7.74 1.92 1.84
CA ARG A 126 6.57 1.22 2.35
C ARG A 126 5.53 2.21 2.87
N MET A 127 4.28 2.01 2.48
CA MET A 127 3.11 2.75 2.95
C MET A 127 2.23 1.84 3.80
N ILE A 128 1.87 2.30 5.00
CA ILE A 128 1.00 1.58 5.93
C ILE A 128 -0.23 2.43 6.20
N TYR A 129 -1.39 1.99 5.74
CA TYR A 129 -2.68 2.62 6.02
C TYR A 129 -3.32 1.91 7.20
N ARG A 130 -3.52 2.60 8.31
CA ARG A 130 -4.10 2.04 9.54
C ARG A 130 -5.32 2.84 9.99
N ARG A 131 -6.50 2.23 9.93
CA ARG A 131 -7.74 2.82 10.44
C ARG A 131 -7.81 2.66 11.95
N LEU A 132 -7.77 3.79 12.67
CA LEU A 132 -7.79 3.82 14.13
C LEU A 132 -9.22 3.88 14.69
N SER A 133 -10.10 4.60 14.00
CA SER A 133 -11.51 4.74 14.36
C SER A 133 -12.33 5.13 13.13
N GLU A 134 -13.65 5.30 13.26
CA GLU A 134 -14.50 5.79 12.17
C GLU A 134 -14.07 7.16 11.62
N THR A 135 -13.31 7.95 12.39
CA THR A 135 -12.93 9.32 12.03
C THR A 135 -11.42 9.56 11.98
N LYS A 136 -10.59 8.52 12.22
CA LYS A 136 -9.12 8.65 12.28
C LYS A 136 -8.42 7.54 11.50
N MET A 137 -7.40 7.93 10.75
CA MET A 137 -6.52 7.04 10.01
C MET A 137 -5.08 7.53 10.12
N ASP A 138 -4.17 6.63 10.44
CA ASP A 138 -2.74 6.89 10.30
C ASP A 138 -2.27 6.37 8.94
N ILE A 139 -1.45 7.16 8.27
CA ILE A 139 -0.65 6.72 7.12
C ILE A 139 0.81 6.83 7.53
N VAL A 140 1.53 5.71 7.53
CA VAL A 140 2.97 5.69 7.81
C VAL A 140 3.72 5.52 6.51
N LEU A 141 4.66 6.42 6.25
CA LEU A 141 5.59 6.35 5.13
C LEU A 141 6.97 5.99 5.66
N GLU A 142 7.45 4.81 5.29
CA GLU A 142 8.85 4.41 5.50
C GLU A 142 9.58 4.56 4.15
N GLU A 143 10.59 5.42 4.07
CA GLU A 143 11.33 5.67 2.83
C GLU A 143 12.85 5.71 3.06
N LYS A 144 13.62 5.12 2.15
CA LYS A 144 15.08 5.26 2.12
C LYS A 144 15.46 6.69 1.72
N ASP A 145 16.21 7.37 2.57
CA ASP A 145 16.82 8.65 2.23
C ASP A 145 17.94 8.50 1.18
N LYS A 146 18.57 9.63 0.84
CA LYS A 146 19.66 9.69 -0.15
C LYS A 146 20.89 8.85 0.23
N ASP A 147 21.07 8.58 1.51
CA ASP A 147 22.17 7.76 2.04
C ASP A 147 21.74 6.28 2.21
N GLY A 148 20.52 5.94 1.81
CA GLY A 148 19.95 4.59 1.90
C GLY A 148 19.42 4.23 3.30
N LYS A 149 19.39 5.17 4.23
CA LYS A 149 18.87 4.96 5.58
C LYS A 149 17.35 5.08 5.56
N MET A 150 16.66 4.15 6.24
CA MET A 150 15.22 4.21 6.36
C MET A 150 14.80 5.37 7.29
N THR A 151 13.89 6.20 6.79
CA THR A 151 13.21 7.26 7.52
C THR A 151 11.74 6.89 7.65
N THR A 152 11.07 7.39 8.71
CA THR A 152 9.67 7.12 8.97
C THR A 152 8.94 8.42 9.25
N GLU A 153 7.87 8.66 8.52
CA GLU A 153 6.95 9.78 8.75
C GLU A 153 5.54 9.23 8.99
N ILE A 154 4.80 9.87 9.91
CA ILE A 154 3.44 9.47 10.27
C ILE A 154 2.51 10.64 9.98
N PHE A 155 1.47 10.37 9.19
CA PHE A 155 0.40 11.31 8.89
C PHE A 155 -0.88 10.86 9.60
N ASN A 156 -1.33 11.64 10.58
CA ASN A 156 -2.54 11.43 11.38
C ASN A 156 -3.77 12.11 10.76
N TYR A 157 -4.37 11.47 9.77
CA TYR A 157 -5.54 11.97 9.07
C TYR A 157 -6.82 11.91 9.90
N SER A 158 -7.68 12.91 9.68
CA SER A 158 -9.06 12.94 10.17
C SER A 158 -10.04 12.84 9.02
N LYS A 159 -11.12 12.08 9.20
CA LYS A 159 -12.17 11.98 8.20
C LYS A 159 -12.86 13.33 8.05
N LYS A 160 -12.99 13.80 6.82
CA LYS A 160 -13.75 15.00 6.46
C LYS A 160 -15.24 14.70 6.63
N SER A 161 -15.91 15.52 7.44
CA SER A 161 -17.36 15.48 7.69
C SER A 161 -18.17 15.75 6.44
#